data_AF-A0A2T5I656-F1
#
_entry.id   AF-A0A2T5I656-F1
#
_cell.length_a   1.000
_cell.length_b   1.000
_cell.length_c   1.000
_cell.angle_alpha   90.00
_cell.angle_beta   90.00
_cell.angle_gamma   90.00
#
_symmetry.space_group_name_H-M   'P 1'
#
loop_
_entity.id
_entity.type
_entity.pdbx_description
1 polymer ?
#
loop_
_entity_poly.entity_id
_entity_poly.type
_entity_poly.pdbx_seq_one_letter_code
_entity_poly.pdbx_strand_id
1 'polypeptide(L)'
;MKRKSEGKGCKNNAVSEFQVDKGTDDGSPLQSQESPQYIHYVSALKILSERLGTTPGELAVWGMMGWDFGGLDVYRNPKVFGPFAPLHYQGYFVADYRQLLVAWWFLLDQVKNFKPTHRYISSSQLIERWSEHPNLNMEAFIHCKIVEGELLDLHPSCGGTQWSKGDDFPPKEWAMFSLDQIKQIEAECFHEGPPSCKDEGDKQRLGVSAQRIIEVFSFWKKDRWKNILSRPGQWLEDARIGPVVHRKAALWNPAEVANCLWTYRLKYSEAANKQMRFAARLIPSKEELEKLVRENFPEWQQDWQPDLD
;
A
#
# COMPACT_ATOMS: atom_id res chain seq x y z
N MET A 1 -25.21 -72.72 22.58
CA MET A 1 -26.08 -71.83 23.38
C MET A 1 -26.38 -70.58 22.57
N LYS A 2 -27.65 -70.42 22.19
CA LYS A 2 -28.20 -69.27 21.45
C LYS A 2 -28.38 -68.08 22.42
N ARG A 3 -28.05 -66.86 21.99
CA ARG A 3 -28.71 -65.63 22.48
C ARG A 3 -29.08 -64.76 21.29
N LYS A 4 -30.39 -64.56 21.15
CA LYS A 4 -31.07 -63.62 20.26
C LYS A 4 -30.86 -62.19 20.78
N SER A 5 -30.70 -61.22 19.89
CA SER A 5 -31.11 -59.83 20.13
C SER A 5 -32.18 -59.46 19.10
N GLU A 6 -33.35 -59.10 19.62
CA GLU A 6 -34.52 -58.67 18.89
C GLU A 6 -34.44 -57.17 18.57
N GLY A 7 -35.06 -56.79 17.45
CA GLY A 7 -35.03 -55.45 16.89
C GLY A 7 -35.91 -54.43 17.62
N LYS A 8 -35.66 -53.16 17.27
CA LYS A 8 -36.59 -52.04 17.44
C LYS A 8 -36.63 -51.24 16.15
N GLY A 9 -37.79 -51.24 15.51
CA GLY A 9 -38.13 -50.30 14.46
C GLY A 9 -38.64 -48.98 15.03
N CYS A 10 -38.30 -47.89 14.35
CA CYS A 10 -39.00 -46.60 14.38
C CYS A 10 -39.24 -46.24 12.91
N LYS A 11 -40.44 -46.50 12.38
CA LYS A 11 -41.60 -45.59 12.32
C LYS A 11 -41.33 -44.32 11.52
N ASN A 12 -41.75 -44.39 10.26
CA ASN A 12 -42.02 -43.28 9.35
C ASN A 12 -43.06 -42.35 9.98
N ASN A 13 -42.83 -41.04 9.92
CA ASN A 13 -43.88 -40.05 10.14
C ASN A 13 -44.08 -39.22 8.87
N ALA A 14 -45.35 -38.94 8.64
CA ALA A 14 -45.94 -38.53 7.40
C ALA A 14 -45.73 -37.04 7.10
N VAL A 15 -45.82 -36.80 5.80
CA VAL A 15 -45.98 -35.53 5.09
C VAL A 15 -47.11 -34.71 5.72
N SER A 16 -46.81 -33.45 6.09
CA SER A 16 -47.81 -32.44 6.40
C SER A 16 -47.98 -31.56 5.18
N GLU A 17 -49.11 -31.73 4.49
CA GLU A 17 -49.63 -30.81 3.49
C GLU A 17 -49.77 -29.41 4.10
N PHE A 18 -49.05 -28.43 3.55
CA PHE A 18 -49.33 -27.02 3.81
C PHE A 18 -50.30 -26.52 2.75
N GLN A 19 -51.50 -26.16 3.20
CA GLN A 19 -52.59 -25.59 2.42
C GLN A 19 -52.17 -24.25 1.82
N VAL A 20 -52.44 -24.10 0.53
CA VAL A 20 -52.33 -22.86 -0.23
C VAL A 20 -53.52 -21.98 0.12
N ASP A 21 -53.25 -20.88 0.82
CA ASP A 21 -54.24 -19.84 1.10
C ASP A 21 -54.44 -18.97 -0.15
N LYS A 22 -55.67 -18.93 -0.67
CA LYS A 22 -56.06 -18.09 -1.82
C LYS A 22 -56.54 -16.74 -1.28
N GLY A 23 -55.59 -15.82 -1.07
CA GLY A 23 -55.84 -14.42 -0.78
C GLY A 23 -55.83 -13.55 -2.04
N THR A 24 -57.02 -13.08 -2.41
CA THR A 24 -57.35 -11.81 -3.11
C THR A 24 -56.29 -11.09 -3.95
N ASP A 25 -56.56 -11.12 -5.25
CA ASP A 25 -56.10 -10.23 -6.33
C ASP A 25 -56.46 -8.77 -6.00
N ASP A 26 -55.47 -7.95 -5.64
CA ASP A 26 -55.56 -6.49 -5.64
C ASP A 26 -54.49 -5.95 -6.59
N GLY A 27 -54.96 -5.29 -7.65
CA GLY A 27 -54.23 -4.92 -8.84
C GLY A 27 -53.19 -3.82 -8.60
N SER A 28 -52.06 -4.19 -8.03
CA SER A 28 -50.83 -3.38 -8.13
C SER A 28 -50.05 -3.81 -9.37
N PRO A 29 -49.63 -2.89 -10.26
CA PRO A 29 -48.81 -3.25 -11.41
C PRO A 29 -47.45 -3.69 -10.87
N LEU A 30 -47.24 -5.02 -10.84
CA LEU A 30 -45.93 -5.63 -10.75
C LEU A 30 -45.12 -5.09 -11.93
N GLN A 31 -44.34 -4.04 -11.68
CA GLN A 31 -43.27 -3.63 -12.57
C GLN A 31 -42.46 -4.89 -12.84
N SER A 32 -42.48 -5.33 -14.09
CA SER A 32 -41.61 -6.39 -14.58
C SER A 32 -40.18 -5.93 -14.35
N GLN A 33 -39.58 -6.29 -13.22
CA GLN A 33 -38.14 -6.19 -13.06
C GLN A 33 -37.54 -7.06 -14.15
N GLU A 34 -37.02 -6.42 -15.20
CA GLU A 34 -36.25 -7.11 -16.21
C GLU A 34 -35.16 -7.90 -15.49
N SER A 35 -35.08 -9.20 -15.81
CA SER A 35 -34.11 -10.07 -15.18
C SER A 35 -32.70 -9.51 -15.41
N PRO A 36 -31.83 -9.50 -14.39
CA PRO A 36 -30.48 -8.96 -14.51
C PRO A 36 -29.75 -9.60 -15.69
N GLN A 37 -29.29 -8.76 -16.63
CA GLN A 37 -28.58 -9.25 -17.81
C GLN A 37 -27.11 -9.44 -17.48
N TYR A 38 -26.63 -10.67 -17.59
CA TYR A 38 -25.23 -11.01 -17.42
C TYR A 38 -24.51 -11.18 -18.75
N ILE A 39 -23.25 -10.78 -18.78
CA ILE A 39 -22.35 -10.98 -19.92
C ILE A 39 -21.07 -11.69 -19.49
N HIS A 40 -20.52 -12.47 -20.42
CA HIS A 40 -19.26 -13.17 -20.21
C HIS A 40 -18.07 -12.20 -20.27
N TYR A 41 -16.97 -12.56 -19.61
CA TYR A 41 -15.70 -11.81 -19.62
C TYR A 41 -15.28 -11.28 -21.00
N VAL A 42 -15.34 -12.10 -22.04
CA VAL A 42 -14.95 -11.69 -23.41
C VAL A 42 -15.78 -10.50 -23.91
N SER A 43 -17.08 -10.50 -23.63
CA SER A 43 -17.97 -9.40 -23.99
C SER A 43 -17.74 -8.17 -23.12
N ALA A 44 -17.50 -8.37 -21.82
CA ALA A 44 -17.19 -7.28 -20.90
C ALA A 44 -15.88 -6.58 -21.28
N LEU A 45 -14.83 -7.35 -21.55
CA LEU A 45 -13.55 -6.84 -22.02
C LEU A 45 -13.71 -6.07 -23.33
N LYS A 46 -14.50 -6.57 -24.29
CA LYS A 46 -14.75 -5.85 -25.54
C LYS A 46 -15.37 -4.47 -25.28
N ILE A 47 -16.45 -4.41 -24.50
CA ILE A 47 -17.15 -3.14 -24.19
C ILE A 47 -16.22 -2.17 -23.46
N LEU A 48 -15.47 -2.64 -22.46
CA LEU A 48 -14.57 -1.80 -21.67
C LEU A 48 -13.34 -1.37 -22.46
N SER A 49 -12.80 -2.25 -23.32
CA SER A 49 -11.68 -1.91 -24.20
C SER A 49 -12.06 -0.83 -25.20
N GLU A 50 -13.23 -0.93 -25.84
CA GLU A 50 -13.75 0.09 -26.76
C GLU A 50 -13.99 1.45 -26.06
N ARG A 51 -14.42 1.44 -24.79
CA ARG A 51 -14.75 2.67 -24.05
C ARG A 51 -13.56 3.31 -23.34
N LEU A 52 -12.67 2.50 -22.77
CA LEU A 52 -11.66 2.93 -21.81
C LEU A 52 -10.24 2.50 -22.18
N GLY A 53 -10.06 1.75 -23.27
CA GLY A 53 -8.77 1.13 -23.62
C GLY A 53 -8.35 0.03 -22.64
N THR A 54 -9.31 -0.57 -21.92
CA THR A 54 -9.05 -1.60 -20.90
C THR A 54 -8.29 -2.80 -21.45
N THR A 55 -7.29 -3.24 -20.69
CA THR A 55 -6.56 -4.50 -20.92
C THR A 55 -7.15 -5.66 -20.10
N PRO A 56 -6.84 -6.93 -20.44
CA PRO A 56 -7.17 -8.08 -19.60
C PRO A 56 -6.69 -7.95 -18.14
N GLY A 57 -5.48 -7.40 -17.95
CA GLY A 57 -4.90 -7.20 -16.62
C GLY A 57 -5.66 -6.17 -15.79
N GLU A 58 -6.06 -5.05 -16.39
CA GLU A 58 -6.89 -4.04 -15.72
C GLU A 58 -8.24 -4.61 -15.27
N LEU A 59 -8.93 -5.33 -16.16
CA LEU A 59 -10.20 -5.96 -15.82
C LEU A 59 -10.04 -7.00 -14.70
N ALA A 60 -8.93 -7.74 -14.69
CA ALA A 60 -8.60 -8.67 -13.62
C ALA A 60 -8.42 -7.98 -12.26
N VAL A 61 -7.71 -6.85 -12.23
CA VAL A 61 -7.54 -6.05 -11.00
C VAL A 61 -8.88 -5.50 -10.52
N TRP A 62 -9.71 -4.95 -11.41
CA TRP A 62 -11.04 -4.45 -11.01
C TRP A 62 -11.94 -5.57 -10.49
N GLY A 63 -11.88 -6.76 -11.08
CA GLY A 63 -12.62 -7.93 -10.57
C GLY A 63 -12.12 -8.39 -9.20
N MET A 64 -10.81 -8.31 -8.96
CA MET A 64 -10.21 -8.62 -7.65
C MET A 64 -10.64 -7.62 -6.57
N MET A 65 -10.67 -6.32 -6.91
CA MET A 65 -11.08 -5.27 -5.97
C MET A 65 -12.57 -5.36 -5.62
N GLY A 66 -13.43 -5.70 -6.59
CA GLY A 66 -14.88 -5.69 -6.39
C GLY A 66 -15.46 -4.27 -6.31
N TRP A 67 -16.79 -4.15 -6.33
CA TRP A 67 -17.47 -2.85 -6.42
C TRP A 67 -17.14 -1.91 -5.26
N ASP A 68 -17.11 -2.42 -4.02
CA ASP A 68 -16.90 -1.63 -2.80
C ASP A 68 -15.52 -0.93 -2.76
N PHE A 69 -14.56 -1.40 -3.57
CA PHE A 69 -13.22 -0.84 -3.67
C PHE A 69 -12.96 -0.19 -5.05
N GLY A 70 -14.02 0.22 -5.75
CA GLY A 70 -13.91 0.92 -7.03
C GLY A 70 -13.66 0.01 -8.24
N GLY A 71 -13.89 -1.30 -8.08
CA GLY A 71 -13.78 -2.32 -9.11
C GLY A 71 -15.14 -2.78 -9.65
N LEU A 72 -15.17 -4.02 -10.16
CA LEU A 72 -16.36 -4.65 -10.74
C LEU A 72 -16.70 -5.93 -9.99
N ASP A 73 -17.98 -6.15 -9.71
CA ASP A 73 -18.41 -7.43 -9.16
C ASP A 73 -18.32 -8.52 -10.22
N VAL A 74 -17.79 -9.66 -9.79
CA VAL A 74 -17.65 -10.85 -10.62
C VAL A 74 -18.61 -11.91 -10.13
N TYR A 75 -19.27 -12.56 -11.08
CA TYR A 75 -20.26 -13.60 -10.83
C TYR A 75 -19.85 -14.92 -11.48
N ARG A 76 -20.39 -16.01 -10.93
CA ARG A 76 -20.36 -17.32 -11.57
C ARG A 76 -21.32 -17.35 -12.77
N ASN A 77 -21.21 -18.38 -13.59
CA ASN A 77 -22.12 -18.58 -14.73
C ASN A 77 -23.59 -18.63 -14.26
N PRO A 78 -24.43 -17.64 -14.62
CA PRO A 78 -25.78 -17.53 -14.10
C PRO A 78 -26.70 -18.64 -14.64
N LYS A 79 -26.35 -19.25 -15.78
CA LYS A 79 -27.09 -20.40 -16.34
C LYS A 79 -26.91 -21.68 -15.52
N VAL A 80 -25.80 -21.78 -14.78
CA VAL A 80 -25.45 -22.97 -13.99
C VAL A 80 -25.77 -22.76 -12.52
N PHE A 81 -25.48 -21.56 -11.98
CA PHE A 81 -25.56 -21.28 -10.55
C PHE A 81 -26.73 -20.37 -10.15
N GLY A 82 -27.53 -19.92 -11.10
CA GLY A 82 -28.59 -18.94 -10.87
C GLY A 82 -28.08 -17.49 -10.85
N PRO A 83 -28.98 -16.50 -10.80
CA PRO A 83 -28.62 -15.10 -10.74
C PRO A 83 -27.93 -14.75 -9.42
N PHE A 84 -27.12 -13.69 -9.44
CA PHE A 84 -26.44 -13.10 -8.28
C PHE A 84 -25.46 -14.00 -7.52
N ALA A 85 -25.03 -15.14 -8.07
CA ALA A 85 -24.03 -15.98 -7.42
C ALA A 85 -22.62 -15.31 -7.52
N PRO A 86 -22.10 -14.69 -6.44
CA PRO A 86 -20.83 -13.97 -6.51
C PRO A 86 -19.68 -14.97 -6.69
N LEU A 87 -18.64 -14.51 -7.39
CA LEU A 87 -17.38 -15.22 -7.49
C LEU A 87 -16.38 -14.55 -6.54
N HIS A 88 -16.18 -15.15 -5.36
CA HIS A 88 -15.13 -14.71 -4.45
C HIS A 88 -13.79 -15.33 -4.84
N TYR A 89 -12.80 -14.46 -4.98
CA TYR A 89 -11.47 -14.82 -5.45
C TYR A 89 -10.58 -15.43 -4.35
N GLN A 90 -10.87 -15.14 -3.08
CA GLN A 90 -9.99 -15.42 -1.95
C GLN A 90 -9.72 -16.93 -1.80
N GLY A 91 -8.53 -17.37 -2.25
CA GLY A 91 -8.05 -18.75 -2.09
C GLY A 91 -7.52 -19.45 -3.34
N TYR A 92 -7.74 -18.90 -4.54
CA TYR A 92 -7.14 -19.44 -5.78
C TYR A 92 -5.76 -18.81 -6.00
N PHE A 93 -4.77 -19.23 -5.22
CA PHE A 93 -3.36 -18.81 -5.39
C PHE A 93 -2.76 -19.43 -6.65
N VAL A 94 -3.23 -19.00 -7.83
CA VAL A 94 -2.73 -19.46 -9.12
C VAL A 94 -1.90 -18.36 -9.75
N ALA A 95 -0.68 -18.69 -10.15
CA ALA A 95 0.18 -17.71 -10.80
C ALA A 95 -0.48 -17.17 -12.08
N ASP A 96 -0.95 -18.04 -12.98
CA ASP A 96 -1.61 -17.59 -14.21
C ASP A 96 -3.12 -17.34 -13.99
N TYR A 97 -3.46 -16.09 -13.65
CA TYR A 97 -4.84 -15.69 -13.42
C TYR A 97 -5.71 -15.67 -14.69
N ARG A 98 -5.12 -15.73 -15.90
CA ARG A 98 -5.88 -15.59 -17.15
C ARG A 98 -6.87 -16.72 -17.36
N GLN A 99 -6.55 -17.91 -16.86
CA GLN A 99 -7.46 -19.07 -16.91
C GLN A 99 -8.70 -18.89 -16.04
N LEU A 100 -8.66 -17.99 -15.06
CA LEU A 100 -9.80 -17.70 -14.21
C LEU A 100 -10.74 -16.70 -14.88
N LEU A 101 -10.20 -15.77 -15.65
CA LEU A 101 -10.98 -14.74 -16.33
C LEU A 101 -12.04 -15.35 -17.26
N VAL A 102 -11.77 -16.50 -17.88
CA VAL A 102 -12.75 -17.18 -18.74
C VAL A 102 -13.91 -17.81 -17.97
N ALA A 103 -13.88 -17.84 -16.63
CA ALA A 103 -15.00 -18.25 -15.81
C ALA A 103 -15.87 -17.06 -15.35
N TRP A 104 -15.46 -15.82 -15.66
CA TRP A 104 -16.06 -14.61 -15.10
C TRP A 104 -17.28 -14.13 -15.87
N TRP A 105 -18.30 -13.78 -15.11
CA TRP A 105 -19.53 -13.13 -15.59
C TRP A 105 -19.72 -11.80 -14.88
N PHE A 106 -20.33 -10.85 -15.58
CA PHE A 106 -20.54 -9.49 -15.10
C PHE A 106 -21.97 -9.06 -15.36
N LEU A 107 -22.51 -8.17 -14.53
CA LEU A 107 -23.75 -7.47 -14.83
C LEU A 107 -23.51 -6.48 -15.98
N LEU A 108 -24.33 -6.55 -17.03
CA LEU A 108 -24.19 -5.69 -18.20
C LEU A 108 -24.29 -4.21 -17.83
N ASP A 109 -25.22 -3.85 -16.94
CA ASP A 109 -25.42 -2.46 -16.54
C ASP A 109 -24.27 -1.92 -15.71
N GLN A 110 -23.66 -2.74 -14.85
CA GLN A 110 -22.41 -2.36 -14.18
C GLN A 110 -21.34 -2.09 -15.22
N VAL A 111 -21.10 -3.01 -16.16
CA VAL A 111 -20.07 -2.85 -17.19
C VAL A 111 -20.30 -1.61 -18.04
N LYS A 112 -21.53 -1.35 -18.50
CA LYS A 112 -21.88 -0.18 -19.32
C LYS A 112 -21.71 1.14 -18.57
N ASN A 113 -22.00 1.18 -17.28
CA ASN A 113 -21.94 2.41 -16.48
C ASN A 113 -20.64 2.53 -15.68
N PHE A 114 -19.74 1.54 -15.78
CA PHE A 114 -18.51 1.50 -15.02
C PHE A 114 -17.63 2.71 -15.29
N LYS A 115 -17.17 3.33 -14.19
CA LYS A 115 -16.20 4.41 -14.15
C LYS A 115 -15.14 4.00 -13.12
N PRO A 116 -13.96 3.51 -13.55
CA PRO A 116 -12.96 3.03 -12.62
C PRO A 116 -12.46 4.17 -11.74
N THR A 117 -12.36 3.91 -10.43
CA THR A 117 -11.71 4.85 -9.49
C THR A 117 -10.21 4.95 -9.79
N HIS A 118 -9.59 3.82 -10.14
CA HIS A 118 -8.17 3.73 -10.46
C HIS A 118 -7.94 2.98 -11.77
N ARG A 119 -6.96 3.44 -12.54
CA ARG A 119 -6.46 2.76 -13.76
C ARG A 119 -5.17 2.03 -13.45
N TYR A 120 -4.87 0.97 -14.19
CA TYR A 120 -3.67 0.18 -13.97
C TYR A 120 -2.92 -0.06 -15.27
N ILE A 121 -1.59 -0.19 -15.18
CA ILE A 121 -0.74 -0.61 -16.30
C ILE A 121 0.09 -1.81 -15.90
N SER A 122 0.53 -2.60 -16.88
CA SER A 122 1.41 -3.74 -16.62
C SER A 122 2.83 -3.29 -16.29
N SER A 123 3.61 -4.18 -15.68
CA SER A 123 5.05 -4.02 -15.47
C SER A 123 5.79 -3.63 -16.75
N SER A 124 5.49 -4.27 -17.89
CA SER A 124 6.10 -3.94 -19.18
C SER A 124 5.77 -2.52 -19.65
N GLN A 125 4.52 -2.07 -19.49
CA GLN A 125 4.10 -0.71 -19.84
C GLN A 125 4.76 0.33 -18.92
N LEU A 126 4.94 0.01 -17.64
CA LEU A 126 5.64 0.88 -16.70
C LEU A 126 7.12 1.04 -17.08
N ILE A 127 7.80 -0.08 -17.36
CA ILE A 127 9.21 -0.08 -17.77
C ILE A 127 9.37 0.71 -19.07
N GLU A 128 8.52 0.50 -20.06
CA GLU A 128 8.52 1.26 -21.32
C GLU A 128 8.33 2.75 -21.04
N ARG A 129 7.34 3.11 -20.22
CA ARG A 129 7.02 4.49 -19.86
C ARG A 129 8.17 5.21 -19.16
N TRP A 130 8.90 4.56 -18.27
CA TRP A 130 10.01 5.17 -17.54
C TRP A 130 11.37 5.01 -18.26
N SER A 131 11.45 4.21 -19.32
CA SER A 131 12.67 4.00 -20.10
C SER A 131 13.21 5.27 -20.77
N GLU A 132 12.40 6.32 -20.86
CA GLU A 132 12.78 7.65 -21.36
C GLU A 132 13.86 8.33 -20.49
N HIS A 133 14.17 7.79 -19.30
CA HIS A 133 15.21 8.27 -18.40
C HIS A 133 16.44 7.34 -18.40
N PRO A 134 17.38 7.49 -19.37
CA PRO A 134 18.44 6.51 -19.64
C PRO A 134 19.49 6.34 -18.53
N ASN A 135 19.54 7.26 -17.56
CA ASN A 135 20.49 7.22 -16.44
C ASN A 135 19.97 6.43 -15.24
N LEU A 136 18.74 5.92 -15.28
CA LEU A 136 18.12 5.17 -14.21
C LEU A 136 18.09 3.68 -14.56
N ASN A 137 18.49 2.84 -13.61
CA ASN A 137 18.18 1.42 -13.69
C ASN A 137 16.70 1.24 -13.31
N MET A 138 15.85 0.98 -14.29
CA MET A 138 14.39 0.90 -14.12
C MET A 138 13.96 -0.13 -13.09
N GLU A 139 14.53 -1.33 -13.14
CA GLU A 139 14.15 -2.38 -12.19
C GLU A 139 14.55 -2.01 -10.75
N ALA A 140 15.74 -1.45 -10.57
CA ALA A 140 16.18 -0.99 -9.26
C ALA A 140 15.30 0.17 -8.76
N PHE A 141 14.91 1.10 -9.63
CA PHE A 141 14.05 2.22 -9.30
C PHE A 141 12.64 1.78 -8.89
N ILE A 142 12.01 0.91 -9.69
CA ILE A 142 10.70 0.29 -9.36
C ILE A 142 10.78 -0.42 -8.00
N HIS A 143 11.83 -1.22 -7.78
CA HIS A 143 12.02 -1.91 -6.52
C HIS A 143 12.16 -0.94 -5.32
N CYS A 144 12.92 0.14 -5.47
CA CYS A 144 13.03 1.16 -4.42
C CYS A 144 11.66 1.76 -4.08
N LYS A 145 10.86 2.15 -5.09
CA LYS A 145 9.53 2.74 -4.89
C LYS A 145 8.55 1.78 -4.20
N ILE A 146 8.70 0.49 -4.43
CA ILE A 146 7.91 -0.54 -3.75
C ILE A 146 8.35 -0.72 -2.28
N VAL A 147 9.66 -0.72 -2.02
CA VAL A 147 10.20 -0.82 -0.65
C VAL A 147 9.86 0.43 0.19
N GLU A 148 9.83 1.61 -0.43
CA GLU A 148 9.40 2.87 0.18
C GLU A 148 7.88 2.91 0.45
N GLY A 149 7.11 1.99 -0.15
CA GLY A 149 5.65 1.93 -0.03
C GLY A 149 4.91 2.93 -0.93
N GLU A 150 5.61 3.63 -1.82
CA GLU A 150 5.04 4.61 -2.75
C GLU A 150 4.39 3.96 -3.98
N LEU A 151 4.85 2.77 -4.35
CA LEU A 151 4.32 1.98 -5.46
C LEU A 151 3.87 0.60 -4.97
N LEU A 152 2.67 0.18 -5.35
CA LEU A 152 2.17 -1.15 -5.02
C LEU A 152 2.15 -2.04 -6.25
N ASP A 153 2.83 -3.19 -6.18
CA ASP A 153 2.70 -4.24 -7.18
C ASP A 153 1.48 -5.11 -6.87
N LEU A 154 0.54 -5.18 -7.80
CA LEU A 154 -0.66 -5.99 -7.65
C LEU A 154 -0.59 -7.19 -8.58
N HIS A 155 -0.87 -8.36 -8.02
CA HIS A 155 -1.25 -9.53 -8.80
C HIS A 155 -2.73 -9.81 -8.59
N PRO A 156 -3.58 -9.88 -9.64
CA PRO A 156 -5.04 -10.08 -9.50
C PRO A 156 -5.45 -11.30 -8.69
N SER A 157 -4.49 -12.22 -8.51
CA SER A 157 -4.68 -13.52 -7.90
C SER A 157 -3.98 -13.67 -6.53
N CYS A 158 -2.85 -12.98 -6.35
CA CYS A 158 -1.98 -13.20 -5.18
C CYS A 158 -1.82 -11.94 -4.33
N GLY A 159 -2.43 -10.82 -4.73
CA GLY A 159 -2.29 -9.52 -4.07
C GLY A 159 -0.92 -8.85 -4.29
N GLY A 160 0.07 -9.57 -4.82
CA GLY A 160 1.40 -9.07 -5.15
C GLY A 160 2.22 -10.09 -5.93
N THR A 161 3.44 -9.71 -6.27
CA THR A 161 4.37 -10.44 -7.13
C THR A 161 5.74 -10.56 -6.48
N GLN A 162 6.71 -11.11 -7.22
CA GLN A 162 8.12 -11.16 -6.85
C GLN A 162 8.75 -9.79 -6.55
N TRP A 163 8.11 -8.67 -6.95
CA TRP A 163 8.60 -7.35 -6.56
C TRP A 163 8.60 -7.12 -5.05
N SER A 164 7.52 -7.45 -4.36
CA SER A 164 7.39 -7.22 -2.91
C SER A 164 7.41 -8.47 -2.05
N LYS A 165 7.18 -9.65 -2.63
CA LYS A 165 6.95 -10.90 -1.86
C LYS A 165 8.02 -11.98 -2.03
N GLY A 166 8.98 -11.79 -2.94
CA GLY A 166 10.06 -12.76 -3.20
C GLY A 166 9.68 -13.89 -4.16
N ASP A 167 10.61 -14.81 -4.39
CA ASP A 167 10.63 -15.73 -5.54
C ASP A 167 9.44 -16.70 -5.63
N ASP A 168 8.78 -17.00 -4.50
CA ASP A 168 7.61 -17.90 -4.44
C ASP A 168 6.31 -17.28 -4.99
N PHE A 169 6.33 -15.98 -5.31
CA PHE A 169 5.19 -15.26 -5.85
C PHE A 169 5.21 -15.19 -7.38
N PRO A 170 4.10 -14.77 -8.02
CA PRO A 170 4.05 -14.60 -9.47
C PRO A 170 5.16 -13.68 -9.99
N PRO A 171 5.64 -13.91 -11.24
CA PRO A 171 6.73 -13.14 -11.82
C PRO A 171 6.48 -11.63 -11.84
N LYS A 172 7.57 -10.85 -11.77
CA LYS A 172 7.56 -9.37 -11.80
C LYS A 172 6.85 -8.79 -13.01
N GLU A 173 6.89 -9.50 -14.14
CA GLU A 173 6.29 -9.10 -15.41
C GLU A 173 4.75 -9.14 -15.35
N TRP A 174 4.18 -9.85 -14.39
CA TRP A 174 2.73 -10.00 -14.22
C TRP A 174 2.15 -8.99 -13.23
N ALA A 175 2.98 -8.11 -12.68
CA ALA A 175 2.52 -7.04 -11.83
C ALA A 175 1.68 -6.02 -12.60
N MET A 176 0.64 -5.56 -11.94
CA MET A 176 -0.18 -4.43 -12.31
C MET A 176 0.08 -3.29 -11.33
N PHE A 177 0.24 -2.08 -11.84
CA PHE A 177 0.58 -0.89 -11.06
C PHE A 177 -0.47 0.19 -11.22
N SER A 178 -0.81 0.89 -10.12
CA SER A 178 -1.76 2.00 -10.16
C SER A 178 -1.17 3.16 -10.94
N LEU A 179 -1.90 3.63 -11.96
CA LEU A 179 -1.49 4.78 -12.77
C LEU A 179 -1.42 6.07 -11.93
N ASP A 180 -2.20 6.17 -10.86
CA ASP A 180 -2.19 7.35 -9.98
C ASP A 180 -0.89 7.42 -9.17
N GLN A 181 -0.43 6.29 -8.62
CA GLN A 181 0.87 6.19 -7.94
C GLN A 181 2.02 6.49 -8.92
N ILE A 182 1.94 5.93 -10.12
CA ILE A 182 2.93 6.17 -11.17
C ILE A 182 3.02 7.66 -11.50
N LYS A 183 1.88 8.33 -11.74
CA LYS A 183 1.84 9.77 -12.03
C LYS A 183 2.38 10.61 -10.88
N GLN A 184 2.11 10.22 -9.64
CA GLN A 184 2.65 10.89 -8.47
C GLN A 184 4.18 10.77 -8.44
N ILE A 185 4.71 9.55 -8.64
CA ILE A 185 6.17 9.31 -8.70
C ILE A 185 6.80 10.10 -9.84
N GLU A 186 6.16 10.16 -11.01
CA GLU A 186 6.62 10.96 -12.15
C GLU A 186 6.63 12.46 -11.83
N ALA A 187 5.61 12.94 -11.10
CA ALA A 187 5.54 14.32 -10.65
C ALA A 187 6.71 14.68 -9.72
N GLU A 188 7.04 13.79 -8.80
CA GLU A 188 8.07 14.00 -7.78
C GLU A 188 9.49 13.75 -8.29
N CYS A 189 9.69 12.76 -9.16
CA CYS A 189 11.01 12.27 -9.55
C CYS A 189 11.48 12.71 -10.95
N PHE A 190 10.56 12.99 -11.88
CA PHE A 190 10.90 13.16 -13.31
C PHE A 190 10.57 14.53 -13.90
N HIS A 191 9.98 15.45 -13.14
CA HIS A 191 9.83 16.82 -13.64
C HIS A 191 11.21 17.46 -13.88
N GLU A 192 11.42 17.97 -15.10
CA GLU A 192 12.63 18.72 -15.45
C GLU A 192 12.66 20.04 -14.68
N GLY A 193 13.51 20.04 -13.67
CA GLY A 193 13.81 21.18 -12.81
C GLY A 193 13.39 20.88 -11.36
N PRO A 194 14.17 21.31 -10.35
CA PRO A 194 13.61 21.41 -9.00
C PRO A 194 12.30 22.20 -9.10
N PRO A 195 11.27 21.87 -8.30
CA PRO A 195 10.01 22.62 -8.34
C PRO A 195 10.36 24.11 -8.36
N SER A 196 9.94 24.81 -9.42
CA SER A 196 10.22 26.23 -9.51
C SER A 196 9.66 26.83 -8.24
N CYS A 197 10.55 27.35 -7.38
CA CYS A 197 10.17 28.19 -6.26
C CYS A 197 9.42 29.39 -6.85
N LYS A 198 8.11 29.24 -7.02
CA LYS A 198 7.21 30.37 -7.03
C LYS A 198 7.14 30.79 -5.57
N ASP A 199 7.99 31.76 -5.26
CA ASP A 199 7.81 32.81 -4.26
C ASP A 199 6.73 32.48 -3.24
N GLU A 200 7.12 31.86 -2.12
CA GLU A 200 7.16 32.55 -0.82
C GLU A 200 8.24 31.92 0.08
N GLY A 201 9.32 32.66 0.33
CA GLY A 201 9.95 32.70 1.66
C GLY A 201 10.96 31.65 2.10
N ASP A 202 11.05 30.44 1.55
CA ASP A 202 11.94 29.41 2.14
C ASP A 202 13.30 29.30 1.47
N LYS A 203 14.30 29.96 2.08
CA LYS A 203 15.71 29.60 1.93
C LYS A 203 15.86 28.13 2.31
N GLN A 204 15.99 27.25 1.33
CA GLN A 204 16.29 25.83 1.55
C GLN A 204 17.57 25.74 2.42
N ARG A 205 17.40 25.47 3.72
CA ARG A 205 18.49 25.41 4.69
C ARG A 205 19.33 24.18 4.35
N LEU A 206 20.57 24.39 3.91
CA LEU A 206 21.49 23.29 3.62
C LEU A 206 21.79 22.53 4.92
N GLY A 207 21.59 21.21 4.90
CA GLY A 207 21.86 20.36 6.06
C GLY A 207 23.33 20.44 6.52
N VAL A 208 23.57 20.08 7.78
CA VAL A 208 24.85 20.23 8.45
C VAL A 208 25.66 18.93 8.38
N SER A 209 26.97 19.00 8.15
CA SER A 209 27.81 17.79 8.11
C SER A 209 27.83 17.05 9.44
N ALA A 210 27.99 15.71 9.40
CA ALA A 210 28.15 14.89 10.60
C ALA A 210 29.29 15.38 11.53
N GLN A 211 30.38 15.89 10.94
CA GLN A 211 31.51 16.43 11.70
C GLN A 211 31.10 17.65 12.52
N ARG A 212 30.28 18.53 11.95
CA ARG A 212 29.77 19.72 12.63
C ARG A 212 28.75 19.37 13.72
N ILE A 213 27.91 18.35 13.52
CA ILE A 213 27.06 17.78 14.58
C ILE A 213 27.93 17.25 15.75
N ILE A 214 28.99 16.49 15.45
CA ILE A 214 29.91 15.95 16.47
C ILE A 214 30.57 17.06 17.30
N GLU A 215 30.93 18.17 16.66
CA GLU A 215 31.56 19.32 17.32
C GLU A 215 30.63 20.02 18.31
N VAL A 216 29.37 20.24 17.91
CA VAL A 216 28.42 20.99 18.73
C VAL A 216 27.80 20.12 19.83
N PHE A 217 27.46 18.86 19.52
CA PHE A 217 26.84 17.94 20.48
C PHE A 217 27.86 17.05 21.21
N SER A 218 29.09 17.52 21.41
CA SER A 218 30.23 16.72 21.88
C SER A 218 30.16 16.22 23.34
N PHE A 219 29.04 16.40 24.04
CA PHE A 219 28.82 15.89 25.40
C PHE A 219 28.82 14.35 25.45
N TRP A 220 28.52 13.70 24.34
CA TRP A 220 28.83 12.30 24.12
C TRP A 220 30.22 12.16 23.50
N LYS A 221 31.03 11.23 24.03
CA LYS A 221 32.39 10.94 23.53
C LYS A 221 32.39 10.90 21.99
N LYS A 222 33.34 11.60 21.35
CA LYS A 222 33.43 11.74 19.88
C LYS A 222 33.28 10.40 19.14
N ASP A 223 33.86 9.33 19.66
CA ASP A 223 33.79 8.00 19.04
C ASP A 223 32.38 7.39 19.08
N ARG A 224 31.57 7.75 20.08
CA ARG A 224 30.17 7.32 20.18
C ARG A 224 29.33 7.99 19.09
N TRP A 225 29.49 9.29 18.86
CA TRP A 225 28.80 9.97 17.77
C TRP A 225 29.23 9.50 16.39
N LYS A 226 30.53 9.23 16.18
CA LYS A 226 30.99 8.63 14.92
C LYS A 226 30.26 7.32 14.62
N ASN A 227 30.08 6.46 15.61
CA ASN A 227 29.34 5.21 15.46
C ASN A 227 27.85 5.46 15.21
N ILE A 228 27.23 6.39 15.94
CA ILE A 228 25.81 6.72 15.80
C ILE A 228 25.50 7.35 14.45
N LEU A 229 26.29 8.32 13.98
CA LEU A 229 26.00 9.00 12.70
C LEU A 229 26.39 8.16 11.48
N SER A 230 27.35 7.23 11.62
CA SER A 230 27.68 6.29 10.55
C SER A 230 26.66 5.15 10.41
N ARG A 231 25.93 4.82 11.48
CA ARG A 231 24.87 3.81 11.53
C ARG A 231 23.79 4.24 12.52
N PRO A 232 22.97 5.26 12.19
CA PRO A 232 21.94 5.70 13.11
C PRO A 232 20.91 4.60 13.26
N GLY A 233 20.39 4.48 14.48
CA GLY A 233 19.17 3.69 14.66
C GLY A 233 17.97 4.48 14.13
N GLN A 234 16.83 3.80 14.03
CA GLN A 234 15.56 4.42 13.60
C GLN A 234 15.27 5.77 14.28
N TRP A 235 15.63 5.90 15.56
CA TRP A 235 15.40 7.09 16.37
C TRP A 235 16.12 8.37 15.90
N LEU A 236 17.08 8.27 14.96
CA LEU A 236 17.86 9.39 14.46
C LEU A 236 17.86 9.48 12.93
N GLU A 237 17.27 8.51 12.22
CA GLU A 237 17.22 8.53 10.75
C GLU A 237 16.40 9.71 10.21
N ASP A 238 15.33 10.09 10.90
CA ASP A 238 14.47 11.22 10.51
C ASP A 238 15.22 12.58 10.53
N ALA A 239 16.32 12.66 11.29
CA ALA A 239 17.16 13.85 11.34
C ALA A 239 18.17 13.95 10.18
N ARG A 240 18.24 12.95 9.30
CA ARG A 240 19.16 12.92 8.15
C ARG A 240 18.55 13.66 6.96
N ILE A 241 19.34 14.51 6.32
CA ILE A 241 18.97 15.25 5.12
C ILE A 241 19.69 14.64 3.91
N GLY A 242 18.91 14.20 2.92
CA GLY A 242 19.39 13.73 1.62
C GLY A 242 19.69 12.22 1.54
N PRO A 243 19.88 11.69 0.31
CA PRO A 243 20.00 10.25 0.06
C PRO A 243 21.32 9.66 0.57
N VAL A 244 21.27 8.41 1.06
CA VAL A 244 22.43 7.66 1.55
C VAL A 244 23.28 7.15 0.38
N VAL A 245 24.12 7.99 -0.19
CA VAL A 245 25.10 7.58 -1.21
C VAL A 245 26.41 7.21 -0.50
N HIS A 246 26.71 5.90 -0.45
CA HIS A 246 27.97 5.29 -0.02
C HIS A 246 28.93 6.15 0.82
N ARG A 247 28.90 6.00 2.16
CA ARG A 247 29.96 6.41 3.12
C ARG A 247 30.50 7.86 3.00
N LYS A 248 29.89 8.76 2.23
CA LYS A 248 30.35 10.15 2.09
C LYS A 248 29.24 11.13 2.44
N ALA A 249 29.46 11.79 3.57
CA ALA A 249 28.81 13.01 4.03
C ALA A 249 27.27 13.03 4.03
N ALA A 250 26.66 12.23 4.91
CA ALA A 250 25.28 12.50 5.33
C ALA A 250 25.21 13.92 5.93
N LEU A 251 24.27 14.71 5.44
CA LEU A 251 23.88 15.98 6.03
C LEU A 251 22.78 15.72 7.07
N TRP A 252 22.68 16.60 8.06
CA TRP A 252 21.81 16.43 9.22
C TRP A 252 21.07 17.72 9.52
N ASN A 253 19.81 17.60 9.94
CA ASN A 253 19.05 18.68 10.54
C ASN A 253 19.44 18.78 12.03
N PRO A 254 20.19 19.81 12.47
CA PRO A 254 20.64 19.91 13.85
C PRO A 254 19.49 20.09 14.86
N ALA A 255 18.35 20.68 14.45
CA ALA A 255 17.17 20.79 15.31
C ALA A 255 16.55 19.41 15.52
N GLU A 256 16.35 18.62 14.46
CA GLU A 256 15.83 17.26 14.61
C GLU A 256 16.79 16.33 15.35
N VAL A 257 18.11 16.46 15.13
CA VAL A 257 19.10 15.72 15.94
C VAL A 257 18.90 15.98 17.43
N ALA A 258 18.67 17.24 17.81
CA ALA A 258 18.45 17.59 19.20
C ALA A 258 17.06 17.13 19.69
N ASN A 259 16.01 17.08 18.85
CA ASN A 259 14.68 16.57 19.21
C ASN A 259 14.80 15.08 19.52
N CYS A 260 15.43 14.32 18.62
CA CYS A 260 15.75 12.92 18.79
C CYS A 260 16.51 12.65 20.10
N LEU A 261 17.48 13.50 20.44
CA LEU A 261 18.21 13.42 21.71
C LEU A 261 17.31 13.69 22.92
N TRP A 262 16.44 14.69 22.84
CA TRP A 262 15.50 15.01 23.91
C TRP A 262 14.50 13.86 24.15
N THR A 263 13.89 13.33 23.08
CA THR A 263 13.00 12.18 23.14
C THR A 263 13.72 10.95 23.68
N TYR A 264 14.98 10.71 23.28
CA TYR A 264 15.81 9.65 23.85
C TYR A 264 16.03 9.85 25.35
N ARG A 265 16.32 11.08 25.80
CA ARG A 265 16.48 11.39 27.21
C ARG A 265 15.21 11.09 27.99
N LEU A 266 14.04 11.53 27.51
CA LEU A 266 12.75 11.28 28.16
C LEU A 266 12.48 9.77 28.26
N LYS A 267 12.55 9.06 27.14
CA LYS A 267 12.26 7.63 27.05
C LYS A 267 13.13 6.76 27.96
N TYR A 268 14.39 7.13 28.14
CA TYR A 268 15.37 6.30 28.84
C TYR A 268 15.85 6.83 30.19
N SER A 269 15.34 7.98 30.65
CA SER A 269 15.67 8.54 31.98
C SER A 269 15.27 7.61 33.13
N GLU A 270 14.20 6.84 32.95
CA GLU A 270 13.64 5.90 33.94
C GLU A 270 13.78 4.41 33.56
N ALA A 271 14.41 4.10 32.43
CA ALA A 271 14.49 2.72 31.93
C ALA A 271 15.15 1.74 32.91
N ALA A 272 14.64 0.52 33.04
CA ALA A 272 15.23 -0.49 33.94
C ALA A 272 16.75 -0.72 33.65
N ASN A 273 17.14 -0.62 32.38
CA ASN A 273 18.53 -0.77 31.93
C ASN A 273 19.44 0.37 32.45
N LYS A 274 20.40 0.01 33.31
CA LYS A 274 21.36 0.95 33.93
C LYS A 274 22.23 1.71 32.91
N GLN A 275 22.60 1.07 31.80
CA GLN A 275 23.42 1.70 30.76
C GLN A 275 22.63 2.74 29.96
N MET A 276 21.36 2.46 29.67
CA MET A 276 20.47 3.40 28.97
C MET A 276 20.16 4.62 29.84
N ARG A 277 19.86 4.42 31.14
CA ARG A 277 19.70 5.52 32.11
C ARG A 277 20.94 6.39 32.22
N PHE A 278 22.12 5.77 32.31
CA PHE A 278 23.37 6.53 32.36
C PHE A 278 23.58 7.34 31.07
N ALA A 279 23.29 6.76 29.90
CA ALA A 279 23.41 7.45 28.62
C ALA A 279 22.42 8.63 28.49
N ALA A 280 21.17 8.46 28.95
CA ALA A 280 20.14 9.50 28.95
C ALA A 280 20.53 10.70 29.83
N ARG A 281 21.18 10.46 30.98
CA ARG A 281 21.67 11.53 31.88
C ARG A 281 22.79 12.38 31.29
N LEU A 282 23.50 11.87 30.28
CA LEU A 282 24.56 12.64 29.60
C LEU A 282 24.01 13.58 28.53
N ILE A 283 22.76 13.39 28.11
CA ILE A 283 22.12 14.30 27.15
C ILE A 283 21.77 15.58 27.91
N PRO A 284 22.05 16.79 27.39
CA PRO A 284 21.71 18.07 28.03
C PRO A 284 20.20 18.24 28.27
N SER A 285 19.81 19.22 29.10
CA SER A 285 18.40 19.56 29.30
C SER A 285 17.78 20.12 28.02
N LYS A 286 16.44 20.26 28.00
CA LYS A 286 15.71 20.88 26.89
C LYS A 286 16.26 22.29 26.59
N GLU A 287 16.48 23.09 27.63
CA GLU A 287 16.99 24.46 27.53
C GLU A 287 18.45 24.50 27.05
N GLU A 288 19.27 23.54 27.46
CA GLU A 288 20.66 23.43 27.01
C GLU A 288 20.74 23.01 25.53
N LEU A 289 19.88 22.09 25.08
CA LEU A 289 19.78 21.69 23.68
C LEU A 289 19.27 22.85 22.82
N GLU A 290 18.23 23.55 23.26
CA GLU A 290 17.73 24.74 22.57
C GLU A 290 18.82 25.82 22.45
N LYS A 291 19.56 26.06 23.53
CA LYS A 291 20.71 26.98 23.52
C LYS A 291 21.77 26.55 22.51
N LEU A 292 22.12 25.26 22.47
CA LEU A 292 23.11 24.72 21.53
C LEU A 292 22.67 24.93 20.07
N VAL A 293 21.41 24.63 19.75
CA VAL A 293 20.84 24.85 18.42
C VAL A 293 20.86 26.33 18.08
N ARG A 294 20.34 27.19 18.96
CA ARG A 294 20.28 28.65 18.73
C ARG A 294 21.66 29.29 18.54
N GLU A 295 22.67 28.88 19.31
CA GLU A 295 24.00 29.49 19.25
C GLU A 295 24.85 29.00 18.07
N ASN A 296 24.66 27.74 17.65
CA ASN A 296 25.53 27.12 16.64
C ASN A 296 24.85 26.93 15.28
N PHE A 297 23.52 26.94 15.26
CA PHE A 297 22.65 26.68 14.12
C PHE A 297 21.42 27.62 14.17
N PRO A 298 21.61 28.95 14.26
CA PRO A 298 20.50 29.91 14.42
C PRO A 298 19.47 29.80 13.30
N GLU A 299 19.90 29.40 12.10
CA GLU A 299 19.02 29.15 10.97
C GLU A 299 18.06 28.00 11.23
N TRP A 300 18.36 27.02 12.08
CA TRP A 300 17.49 25.86 12.37
C TRP A 300 16.61 26.05 13.62
N GLN A 301 16.67 27.20 14.29
CA GLN A 301 15.97 27.42 15.56
C GLN A 301 14.45 27.25 15.44
N GLN A 302 13.86 27.62 14.31
CA GLN A 302 12.41 27.54 14.09
C GLN A 302 11.90 26.10 13.95
N ASP A 303 12.80 25.16 13.65
CA ASP A 303 12.48 23.75 13.43
C ASP A 303 12.60 22.94 14.74
N TRP A 304 12.99 23.61 15.84
CA TRP A 304 13.02 23.02 17.17
C TRP A 304 11.60 22.88 17.72
N GLN A 305 11.08 21.65 17.70
CA GLN A 305 9.77 21.29 18.26
C GLN A 305 9.95 20.19 19.32
N PRO A 306 10.40 20.56 20.53
CA PRO A 306 10.68 19.62 21.60
C PRO A 306 9.43 18.98 22.23
N ASP A 307 8.24 19.36 21.76
CA ASP A 307 6.93 19.04 22.33
C ASP A 307 6.07 18.20 21.37
N LEU A 308 6.67 17.19 20.74
CA LEU A 308 5.92 16.08 20.16
C LEU A 308 5.66 15.05 21.27
N ASP A 309 4.52 15.21 21.93
CA ASP A 309 3.82 14.13 22.66
C ASP A 309 3.37 13.03 21.70
#